data_AF-A0A3M1KXS1-F1
#
_entry.id   AF-A0A3M1KXS1-F1
#
_cell.length_a   1.000
_cell.length_b   1.000
_cell.length_c   1.000
_cell.angle_alpha   90.00
_cell.angle_beta   90.00
_cell.angle_gamma   90.00
#
_symmetry.space_group_name_H-M   'P 1'
#
loop_
_entity.id
_entity.type
_entity.pdbx_description
1 polymer ?
#
loop_
_entity_poly.entity_id
_entity_poly.type
_entity_poly.pdbx_seq_one_letter_code
_entity_poly.pdbx_strand_id
1 'polypeptide(L)' 'MIPNYGERYRCGERIASSFVESTVNQVVSKRFVKKQQMRWSKKGAHLLLQVRNLVINQELRQCIDGWYGHLTPVPEAS' A
#
# COMPACT_ATOMS: atom_id res chain seq x y z
N MET A 1 -4.49 2.14 -32.69
CA MET A 1 -3.21 2.87 -32.81
C MET A 1 -2.84 3.38 -31.41
N ILE A 2 -1.75 2.91 -30.81
CA ILE A 2 -1.32 3.35 -29.48
C ILE A 2 -0.38 4.56 -29.68
N PRO A 3 -0.69 5.75 -29.11
CA PRO A 3 0.18 6.91 -29.22
C PRO A 3 1.54 6.67 -28.53
N ASN A 4 2.64 7.13 -29.13
CA ASN A 4 3.96 7.09 -28.49
C ASN A 4 4.10 8.28 -27.51
N TYR A 5 3.80 8.03 -26.23
CA TYR A 5 3.83 9.04 -25.17
C TYR A 5 5.25 9.52 -24.82
N GLY A 6 6.28 8.72 -25.10
CA GLY A 6 7.68 9.09 -24.86
C GLY A 6 8.13 10.24 -25.75
N GLU A 7 7.73 10.22 -27.01
CA GLU A 7 7.99 11.32 -27.95
C GLU A 7 7.24 12.60 -27.56
N ARG A 8 5.97 12.50 -27.14
CA ARG A 8 5.17 13.69 -26.77
C ARG A 8 5.68 14.37 -25.51
N TYR A 9 6.19 13.59 -24.55
CA TYR A 9 6.87 14.13 -23.37
C TYR A 9 8.18 14.85 -23.74
N ARG A 10 8.97 14.25 -24.64
CA ARG A 10 10.23 14.86 -25.13
C ARG A 10 10.00 16.12 -25.97
N CYS A 11 8.88 16.19 -26.70
CA CYS A 11 8.49 17.34 -27.50
C CYS A 11 7.75 18.44 -26.70
N GLY A 12 7.56 18.27 -25.39
CA GLY A 12 6.89 19.27 -24.54
C GLY A 12 5.41 19.46 -24.86
N GLU A 13 4.78 18.51 -25.55
CA GLU A 13 3.36 18.59 -25.90
C GLU A 13 2.50 18.41 -24.64
N ARG A 14 1.39 19.17 -24.55
CA ARG A 14 0.45 19.06 -23.43
C ARG A 14 -0.23 17.68 -23.46
N ILE A 15 0.29 16.75 -22.65
CA ILE A 15 -0.32 15.43 -22.41
C ILE A 15 -1.56 15.67 -21.55
N ALA A 16 -2.73 15.77 -22.19
CA ALA A 16 -3.97 16.23 -21.58
C ALA A 16 -4.33 15.50 -20.27
N SER A 17 -4.86 16.27 -19.30
CA SER A 17 -5.27 15.82 -17.96
C SER A 17 -6.24 14.64 -17.99
N SER A 18 -7.11 14.54 -18.99
CA SER A 18 -8.11 13.47 -19.11
C SER A 18 -7.49 12.08 -19.34
N PHE A 19 -6.37 11.99 -20.05
CA PHE A 19 -5.68 10.71 -20.25
C PHE A 19 -4.94 10.28 -18.99
N VAL A 20 -4.26 11.21 -18.32
CA VAL A 20 -3.59 10.97 -17.03
C VAL A 20 -4.62 10.56 -15.98
N GLU A 21 -5.74 11.28 -15.90
CA GLU A 21 -6.86 10.97 -15.02
C GLU A 21 -7.44 9.58 -15.32
N SER A 22 -7.64 9.23 -16.59
CA SER A 22 -8.12 7.90 -16.97
C SER A 22 -7.13 6.79 -16.61
N THR A 23 -5.83 7.06 -16.72
CA THR A 23 -4.76 6.09 -16.39
C THR A 23 -4.70 5.88 -14.89
N VAL A 24 -4.78 6.96 -14.10
CA VAL A 24 -4.88 6.89 -12.64
C VAL A 24 -6.15 6.14 -12.25
N ASN A 25 -7.29 6.45 -12.84
CA ASN A 25 -8.56 5.77 -12.57
C ASN A 25 -8.50 4.27 -12.93
N GLN A 26 -7.80 3.91 -14.00
CA GLN A 26 -7.60 2.52 -14.40
C GLN A 26 -6.64 1.78 -13.46
N VAL A 27 -5.54 2.41 -13.03
CA VAL A 27 -4.61 1.84 -12.05
C VAL A 27 -5.29 1.66 -10.70
N VAL A 28 -6.05 2.67 -10.25
CA VAL A 28 -6.83 2.62 -9.01
C VAL A 28 -7.90 1.53 -9.12
N SER A 29 -8.68 1.49 -10.20
CA SER A 29 -9.68 0.43 -10.40
C SER A 29 -9.02 -0.95 -10.42
N LYS A 30 -7.94 -1.15 -11.19
CA LYS A 30 -7.23 -2.43 -11.29
C LYS A 30 -6.65 -2.90 -9.95
N ARG A 31 -6.20 -1.98 -9.09
CA ARG A 31 -5.60 -2.30 -7.79
C ARG A 31 -6.61 -2.33 -6.64
N PHE A 32 -7.75 -1.64 -6.76
CA PHE A 32 -8.62 -1.36 -5.61
C PHE A 32 -10.11 -1.67 -5.81
N VAL A 33 -10.63 -1.87 -7.04
CA VAL A 33 -12.07 -2.14 -7.25
C VAL A 33 -12.30 -3.04 -8.47
N LYS A 34 -12.79 -4.27 -8.23
CA LYS A 34 -13.99 -4.86 -8.87
C LYS A 34 -14.29 -6.34 -8.54
N LYS A 35 -13.45 -7.08 -7.79
CA LYS A 35 -13.82 -8.43 -7.30
C LYS A 35 -13.83 -8.60 -5.77
N GLN A 36 -13.06 -7.79 -5.04
CA GLN A 36 -13.16 -7.64 -3.60
C GLN A 36 -12.93 -6.16 -3.29
N GLN A 37 -14.01 -5.41 -3.14
CA GLN A 37 -13.87 -4.06 -2.61
C GLN A 37 -13.49 -4.20 -1.14
N MET A 38 -12.24 -3.86 -0.83
CA MET A 38 -11.78 -3.86 0.56
C MET A 38 -12.57 -2.78 1.30
N ARG A 39 -13.52 -3.18 2.14
CA ARG A 39 -14.24 -2.27 3.05
C ARG A 39 -13.33 -1.90 4.21
N TRP A 40 -12.26 -1.17 3.94
CA TRP A 40 -11.43 -0.60 4.98
C TRP A 40 -12.19 0.52 5.67
N SER A 41 -12.47 0.37 6.96
CA SER A 41 -12.83 1.52 7.78
C SER A 41 -11.61 2.44 7.93
N LYS A 42 -11.81 3.74 8.12
CA LYS A 42 -10.72 4.71 8.39
C LYS A 42 -9.79 4.21 9.50
N LYS A 43 -10.38 3.64 10.56
CA LYS A 43 -9.64 3.02 11.67
C LYS A 43 -8.83 1.80 11.22
N GLY A 44 -9.43 0.90 10.45
CA GLY A 44 -8.74 -0.29 9.94
C GLY A 44 -7.55 0.06 9.03
N ALA A 45 -7.73 1.03 8.13
CA ALA A 45 -6.65 1.53 7.28
C ALA A 45 -5.52 2.16 8.12
N HIS A 46 -5.86 2.95 9.14
CA HIS A 46 -4.86 3.54 10.03
C HIS A 46 -4.06 2.49 10.80
N LEU A 47 -4.73 1.48 11.36
CA LEU A 47 -4.08 0.39 12.10
C LEU A 47 -3.17 -0.44 11.19
N LEU A 48 -3.58 -0.71 9.96
CA LEU A 48 -2.70 -1.37 8.99
C LEU A 48 -1.43 -0.58 8.72
N LEU A 49 -1.51 0.75 8.58
CA LEU A 49 -0.35 1.58 8.35
C LEU A 49 0.61 1.53 9.55
N GLN A 50 0.08 1.51 10.78
CA GLN A 50 0.90 1.34 11.98
C GLN A 50 1.62 -0.02 11.98
N VAL A 51 0.91 -1.11 11.73
CA VAL A 51 1.51 -2.46 11.64
C VAL A 51 2.56 -2.50 10.54
N ARG A 52 2.29 -1.90 9.37
CA ARG A 52 3.25 -1.84 8.27
C ARG A 52 4.51 -1.08 8.63
N ASN A 53 4.39 0.03 9.37
CA ASN A 53 5.54 0.79 9.86
C ASN A 53 6.39 -0.05 10.83
N LEU A 54 5.76 -0.74 11.79
CA LEU A 54 6.44 -1.65 12.72
C LEU A 54 7.18 -2.79 12.01
N VAL A 55 6.62 -3.33 10.93
CA VAL A 55 7.30 -4.36 10.11
C VAL A 55 8.53 -3.81 9.42
N ILE A 56 8.43 -2.62 8.81
CA ILE A 56 9.55 -1.99 8.11
C ILE A 56 10.68 -1.65 9.08
N ASN A 57 10.34 -1.21 10.29
CA ASN A 57 11.31 -0.94 11.36
C ASN A 57 11.83 -2.21 12.04
N GLN A 58 11.31 -3.40 11.71
CA GLN A 58 11.61 -4.68 12.37
C GLN A 58 11.24 -4.73 13.87
N GLU A 59 10.36 -3.85 14.32
CA GLU A 59 9.94 -3.70 15.72
C GLU A 59 8.66 -4.49 16.06
N LEU A 60 7.95 -4.99 15.04
CA LEU A 60 6.64 -5.64 15.24
C LEU A 60 6.69 -6.76 16.29
N ARG A 61 7.74 -7.59 16.27
CA ARG A 61 7.89 -8.71 17.21
C ARG A 61 8.04 -8.21 18.65
N GLN A 62 8.87 -7.19 18.86
CA GLN A 62 9.08 -6.61 20.19
C GLN A 62 7.80 -5.97 20.72
N CYS A 63 7.02 -5.28 19.87
CA CYS A 63 5.72 -4.74 20.27
C CYS A 63 4.73 -5.85 20.66
N ILE A 64 4.67 -6.95 19.89
CA ILE A 64 3.81 -8.10 20.20
C ILE A 64 4.24 -8.74 21.53
N ASP A 65 5.54 -8.96 21.70
CA ASP A 65 6.10 -9.56 22.92
C ASP A 65 5.88 -8.63 24.14
N GLY A 66 5.89 -7.30 23.96
CA GLY A 66 5.52 -6.35 25.01
C GLY A 66 4.04 -6.37 25.37
N TRP A 67 3.14 -6.49 24.39
CA TRP A 67 1.69 -6.55 24.62
C TRP A 67 1.23 -7.89 25.21
N TYR A 68 1.88 -8.98 24.78
CA TYR A 68 1.51 -10.34 25.11
C TYR A 68 2.64 -11.08 25.84
N GLY A 69 3.47 -10.38 26.61
CA GLY A 69 4.65 -10.98 27.26
C GLY A 69 4.35 -12.13 28.21
N HIS A 70 3.09 -12.26 28.66
CA HIS A 70 2.61 -13.40 29.44
C HIS A 70 2.31 -14.67 28.59
N LEU A 71 2.26 -14.55 27.26
CA LEU A 71 1.96 -15.63 26.31
C LEU A 71 3.22 -16.10 25.54
N THR A 72 4.33 -15.37 25.63
CA THR A 72 5.58 -15.77 24.99
C THR A 72 6.37 -16.70 25.91
N PRO A 73 6.52 -18.00 25.57
CA PRO A 73 7.34 -18.90 26.36
C PRO A 73 8.80 -18.40 26.35
N VAL A 74 9.39 -18.27 27.54
CA VAL A 74 10.82 -18.00 27.69
C VAL A 74 11.56 -19.18 27.03
N PRO A 75 12.50 -18.95 26.11
CA PRO A 75 13.28 -20.05 25.56
C PRO A 75 14.06 -20.69 26.71
N GLU A 76 13.79 -21.97 26.97
CA GLU A 76 14.57 -22.75 27.94
C GLU A 76 16.03 -22.73 27.49
N ALA A 77 16.88 -22.12 28.31
CA ALA A 77 18.32 -22.12 28.10
C ALA A 77 18.81 -23.56 28.18
N SER A 78 19.38 -24.06 27.07
CA SER A 78 20.19 -25.28 27.03
C SER A 78 21.63 -24.97 27.40
#